data_AF-A0ABD5LCK1-F1
#
_entry.id   AF-A0ABD5LCK1-F1
#
_cell.length_a   1.000
_cell.length_b   1.000
_cell.length_c   1.000
_cell.angle_alpha   90.00
_cell.angle_beta   90.00
_cell.angle_gamma   90.00
#
_symmetry.space_group_name_H-M   'P 1'
#
loop_
_entity.id
_entity.type
_entity.pdbx_description
1 polymer ?
#
loop_
_entity_poly.entity_id
_entity_poly.type
_entity_poly.pdbx_seq_one_letter_code
_entity_poly.pdbx_strand_id
1 'polypeptide(L)'
;MTGERSIAENREEAEALSEVMGDLERRSERFGAALTSALQAAATGGKGLDDVLRGLGQRLSGIALSAGLKPLESMIGDAVGGLLNGGGSLFAFADGGVPGRSITPFADGGVVSSPAFFPMGGGLGLMGEAGAEAILPLKRGSDGALGVAAPAGGGGAQIVFNVTATDAASFRKSEGQIAAMLARSVGRGQRGL
;
A
#
# COMPACT_ATOMS: atom_id res chain seq x y z
N MET A 1 57.02 -14.30 5.39
CA MET A 1 55.86 -15.22 5.35
C MET A 1 54.63 -14.56 4.70
N THR A 2 54.80 -13.81 3.61
CA THR A 2 53.69 -13.04 2.99
C THR A 2 53.46 -13.42 1.52
N GLY A 3 54.45 -14.04 0.86
CA GLY A 3 54.32 -14.51 -0.53
C GLY A 3 53.52 -15.81 -0.68
N GLU A 4 53.57 -16.71 0.30
CA GLU A 4 52.91 -18.03 0.22
C GLU A 4 51.38 -17.95 0.34
N ARG A 5 50.84 -16.92 1.01
CA ARG A 5 49.39 -16.67 1.08
C ARG A 5 48.80 -16.18 -0.24
N SER A 6 49.52 -15.30 -0.94
CA SER A 6 49.08 -14.76 -2.24
C SER A 6 49.08 -15.83 -3.34
N ILE A 7 50.03 -16.76 -3.33
CA ILE A 7 50.10 -17.83 -4.34
C ILE A 7 49.00 -18.88 -4.10
N ALA A 8 48.65 -19.14 -2.84
CA ALA A 8 47.55 -20.05 -2.50
C ALA A 8 46.17 -19.48 -2.89
N GLU A 9 45.95 -18.19 -2.62
CA GLU A 9 44.71 -17.48 -2.97
C GLU A 9 44.54 -17.36 -4.49
N ASN A 10 45.60 -16.99 -5.22
CA ASN A 10 45.59 -16.96 -6.68
C ASN A 10 45.36 -18.35 -7.32
N ARG A 11 45.79 -19.42 -6.65
CA ARG A 11 45.58 -20.79 -7.14
C ARG A 11 44.16 -21.26 -6.92
N GLU A 12 43.56 -20.91 -5.79
CA GLU A 12 42.15 -21.18 -5.49
C GLU A 12 41.23 -20.42 -6.45
N GLU A 13 41.54 -19.16 -6.77
CA GLU A 13 40.84 -18.39 -7.79
C GLU A 13 41.01 -18.98 -9.20
N ALA A 14 42.21 -19.46 -9.54
CA ALA A 14 42.47 -20.12 -10.83
C ALA A 14 41.73 -21.47 -10.97
N GLU A 15 41.60 -22.23 -9.88
CA GLU A 15 40.84 -23.48 -9.84
C GLU A 15 39.34 -23.22 -9.97
N ALA A 16 38.81 -22.20 -9.26
CA ALA A 16 37.42 -21.76 -9.40
C ALA A 16 37.12 -21.24 -10.82
N LEU A 17 38.03 -20.47 -11.42
CA LEU A 17 37.88 -19.99 -12.79
C LEU A 17 37.90 -21.14 -13.80
N SER A 18 38.79 -22.12 -13.62
CA SER A 18 38.85 -23.31 -14.49
C SER A 18 37.58 -24.15 -14.40
N GLU A 19 36.95 -24.24 -13.23
CA GLU A 19 35.69 -24.95 -13.04
C GLU A 19 34.54 -24.23 -13.75
N VAL A 20 34.46 -22.90 -13.60
CA VAL A 20 33.45 -22.07 -14.27
C VAL A 20 33.63 -22.13 -15.79
N MET A 21 34.86 -22.06 -16.29
CA MET A 21 35.16 -22.20 -17.73
C MET A 21 34.79 -23.58 -18.25
N GLY A 22 35.11 -24.65 -17.49
CA GLY A 22 34.76 -26.01 -17.87
C GLY A 22 33.25 -26.31 -17.82
N ASP A 23 32.50 -25.65 -16.94
CA ASP A 23 31.03 -25.72 -16.94
C ASP A 23 30.41 -24.91 -18.09
N LEU A 24 30.99 -23.73 -18.41
CA LEU A 24 30.58 -22.92 -19.54
C LEU A 24 30.82 -23.61 -20.89
N GLU A 25 31.95 -24.29 -21.04
CA GLU A 25 32.30 -25.04 -22.25
C GLU A 25 31.33 -26.22 -22.45
N ARG A 26 31.06 -27.02 -21.42
CA ARG A 26 30.09 -28.12 -21.48
C ARG A 26 28.67 -27.66 -21.79
N ARG A 27 28.26 -26.50 -21.28
CA ARG A 27 26.95 -25.90 -21.59
C ARG A 27 26.91 -25.40 -23.03
N SER A 28 27.99 -24.79 -23.51
CA SER A 28 28.13 -24.31 -24.88
C SER A 28 28.11 -25.45 -25.89
N GLU A 29 28.79 -26.57 -25.62
CA GLU A 29 28.78 -27.76 -26.48
C GLU A 29 27.39 -28.37 -26.60
N ARG A 30 26.67 -28.50 -25.48
CA ARG A 30 25.29 -29.02 -25.47
C ARG A 30 24.32 -28.10 -26.19
N PHE A 31 24.51 -26.79 -26.03
CA PHE A 31 23.73 -25.79 -26.76
C PHE A 31 24.01 -25.87 -28.27
N GLY A 32 25.28 -25.97 -28.67
CA GLY A 32 25.68 -26.15 -30.06
C GLY A 32 25.08 -27.41 -30.67
N ALA A 33 25.17 -28.55 -29.98
CA ALA A 33 24.58 -29.81 -30.45
C ALA A 33 23.05 -29.71 -30.60
N ALA A 34 22.37 -29.06 -29.65
CA ALA A 34 20.93 -28.85 -29.73
C ALA A 34 20.54 -27.90 -30.88
N LEU A 35 21.31 -26.83 -31.10
CA LEU A 35 21.09 -25.86 -32.17
C LEU A 35 21.31 -26.51 -33.54
N THR A 36 22.40 -27.26 -33.72
CA THR A 36 22.69 -27.98 -34.96
C THR A 36 21.63 -29.04 -35.25
N SER A 37 21.20 -29.80 -34.24
CA SER A 37 20.12 -30.78 -34.40
C SER A 37 18.79 -30.12 -34.78
N ALA A 38 18.46 -28.98 -34.18
CA ALA A 38 17.26 -28.23 -34.50
C ALA A 38 17.29 -27.65 -35.92
N LEU A 39 18.45 -27.12 -36.36
CA LEU A 39 18.65 -26.64 -37.72
C LEU A 39 18.53 -27.77 -38.75
N GLN A 40 19.12 -28.92 -38.44
CA GLN A 40 19.05 -30.10 -39.30
C GLN A 40 17.62 -30.64 -39.39
N ALA A 41 16.87 -30.62 -38.29
CA ALA A 41 15.46 -31.01 -38.27
C ALA A 41 14.58 -30.03 -39.06
N ALA A 42 14.85 -28.72 -38.97
CA ALA A 42 14.15 -27.70 -39.74
C ALA A 42 14.42 -27.80 -41.24
N ALA A 43 15.67 -28.07 -41.62
CA ALA A 43 16.09 -28.17 -43.02
C ALA A 43 15.60 -29.46 -43.71
N THR A 44 15.43 -30.55 -42.96
CA THR A 44 15.05 -31.87 -43.52
C THR A 44 13.58 -32.24 -43.31
N GLY A 45 12.89 -31.62 -42.33
CA GLY A 45 11.56 -32.04 -41.87
C GLY A 45 10.35 -31.25 -42.39
N GLY A 46 10.52 -30.17 -43.15
CA GLY A 46 9.42 -29.42 -43.80
C GLY A 46 8.38 -28.75 -42.88
N LYS A 47 8.50 -28.89 -41.55
CA LYS A 47 7.76 -28.11 -40.55
C LYS A 47 8.64 -26.92 -40.16
N GLY A 48 8.09 -25.72 -40.36
CA GLY A 48 8.86 -24.49 -40.49
C GLY A 48 9.73 -24.14 -39.29
N LEU A 49 10.76 -23.34 -39.56
CA LEU A 49 11.62 -22.65 -38.59
C LEU A 49 10.81 -21.99 -37.44
N ASP A 50 9.55 -21.63 -37.68
CA ASP A 50 8.63 -21.08 -36.69
C ASP A 50 8.36 -22.03 -35.51
N ASP A 51 8.22 -23.35 -35.75
CA ASP A 51 8.00 -24.32 -34.68
C ASP A 51 9.27 -24.52 -33.84
N VAL A 52 10.44 -24.40 -34.47
CA VAL A 52 11.74 -24.47 -33.81
C VAL A 52 12.00 -23.22 -32.96
N LEU A 53 11.71 -22.03 -33.48
CA LEU A 53 11.83 -20.76 -32.75
C LEU A 53 10.82 -20.67 -31.60
N ARG A 54 9.60 -21.18 -31.80
CA ARG A 54 8.57 -21.25 -30.74
C ARG A 54 8.97 -22.23 -29.63
N GLY A 55 9.55 -23.38 -30.00
CA GLY A 55 10.12 -24.33 -29.04
C GLY A 55 11.34 -23.78 -28.29
N LEU A 56 12.22 -23.04 -28.97
CA LEU A 56 13.37 -22.37 -28.35
C LEU A 56 12.91 -21.24 -27.42
N GLY A 57 11.92 -20.44 -27.82
CA GLY A 57 11.32 -19.39 -26.99
C GLY A 57 10.70 -19.94 -25.71
N GLN A 58 10.00 -21.07 -25.78
CA GLN A 58 9.43 -21.73 -24.60
C GLN A 58 10.52 -22.28 -23.66
N ARG A 59 11.62 -22.80 -24.20
CA ARG A 59 12.72 -23.34 -23.39
C ARG A 59 13.61 -22.24 -22.79
N LEU A 60 13.85 -21.15 -23.54
CA LEU A 60 14.53 -19.96 -23.02
C LEU A 60 13.70 -19.24 -21.95
N SER A 61 12.37 -19.20 -22.10
CA SER A 61 11.46 -18.74 -21.05
C SER A 61 11.55 -19.61 -19.78
N GLY A 62 11.71 -20.92 -19.93
CA GLY A 62 11.87 -21.85 -18.80
C GLY A 62 13.24 -21.78 -18.11
N ILE A 63 14.31 -21.49 -18.85
CA ILE A 63 15.68 -21.38 -18.32
C ILE A 63 15.96 -19.98 -17.74
N ALA A 64 15.46 -18.92 -18.37
CA ALA A 64 15.56 -17.54 -17.87
C ALA A 64 14.78 -17.34 -16.55
N LEU A 65 13.68 -18.09 -16.36
CA LEU A 65 12.90 -18.06 -15.12
C LEU A 65 13.53 -18.91 -13.98
N SER A 66 14.18 -20.04 -14.29
CA SER A 66 14.59 -21.01 -13.25
C SER A 66 16.07 -20.98 -12.82
N ALA A 67 16.96 -20.29 -13.55
CA ALA A 67 18.40 -20.29 -13.23
C ALA A 67 18.92 -18.97 -12.63
N GLY A 68 18.24 -17.84 -12.86
CA GLY A 68 18.68 -16.51 -12.38
C GLY A 68 17.70 -15.79 -11.46
N LEU A 69 16.45 -16.26 -11.37
CA LEU A 69 15.40 -15.60 -10.61
C LEU A 69 14.90 -16.41 -9.42
N LYS A 70 15.42 -17.61 -9.13
CA LYS A 70 14.97 -18.44 -8.00
C LYS A 70 14.86 -17.68 -6.65
N PRO A 71 15.81 -16.81 -6.25
CA PRO A 71 15.66 -16.01 -5.03
C PRO A 71 14.49 -15.00 -5.12
N LEU A 72 14.26 -14.45 -6.31
CA LEU A 72 13.15 -13.52 -6.60
C LEU A 72 11.80 -14.25 -6.76
N GLU A 73 11.81 -15.47 -7.30
CA GLU A 73 10.64 -16.34 -7.44
C GLU A 73 10.17 -16.83 -6.07
N SER A 74 11.08 -17.14 -5.13
CA SER A 74 10.70 -17.38 -3.73
C SER A 74 10.11 -16.14 -3.07
N MET A 75 10.68 -14.95 -3.28
CA MET A 75 10.15 -13.71 -2.71
C MET A 75 8.80 -13.30 -3.31
N ILE A 76 8.61 -13.45 -4.62
CA ILE A 76 7.35 -13.18 -5.31
C ILE A 76 6.33 -14.28 -4.99
N GLY A 77 6.76 -15.54 -4.87
CA GLY A 77 5.92 -16.65 -4.43
C GLY A 77 5.41 -16.46 -3.00
N ASP A 78 6.24 -15.96 -2.09
CA ASP A 78 5.85 -15.64 -0.72
C ASP A 78 4.99 -14.36 -0.64
N ALA A 79 5.25 -13.35 -1.47
CA ALA A 79 4.45 -12.13 -1.54
C ALA A 79 3.07 -12.35 -2.20
N VAL A 80 3.02 -13.14 -3.27
CA VAL A 80 1.79 -13.58 -3.94
C VAL A 80 1.07 -14.57 -3.04
N GLY A 81 1.75 -15.54 -2.44
CA GLY A 81 1.19 -16.44 -1.43
C GLY A 81 0.59 -15.69 -0.24
N GLY A 82 1.21 -14.60 0.21
CA GLY A 82 0.68 -13.69 1.23
C GLY A 82 -0.53 -12.87 0.76
N LEU A 83 -0.56 -12.44 -0.50
CA LEU A 83 -1.68 -11.70 -1.11
C LEU A 83 -2.91 -12.60 -1.38
N LEU A 84 -2.68 -13.84 -1.78
CA LEU A 84 -3.74 -14.80 -2.10
C LEU A 84 -4.33 -15.45 -0.84
N ASN A 85 -3.51 -15.71 0.19
CA ASN A 85 -4.00 -16.19 1.49
C ASN A 85 -4.52 -15.06 2.39
N GLY A 86 -4.21 -13.80 2.07
CA GLY A 86 -4.54 -12.59 2.82
C GLY A 86 -5.78 -11.83 2.34
N GLY A 87 -6.85 -12.52 1.95
CA GLY A 87 -8.21 -11.94 1.95
C GLY A 87 -8.61 -11.09 0.74
N GLY A 88 -9.15 -11.74 -0.29
CA GLY A 88 -10.49 -11.43 -0.82
C GLY A 88 -10.88 -10.02 -1.30
N SER A 89 -9.96 -9.07 -1.53
CA SER A 89 -10.32 -7.68 -1.86
C SER A 89 -9.84 -7.19 -3.24
N LEU A 90 -9.53 -8.10 -4.18
CA LEU A 90 -9.09 -7.72 -5.53
C LEU A 90 -10.22 -7.60 -6.56
N PHE A 91 -11.47 -7.94 -6.24
CA PHE A 91 -12.57 -8.00 -7.22
C PHE A 91 -13.86 -7.27 -6.82
N ALA A 92 -13.82 -6.28 -5.93
CA ALA A 92 -14.98 -5.42 -5.67
C ALA A 92 -15.15 -4.36 -6.79
N PHE A 93 -15.46 -4.81 -8.00
CA PHE A 93 -15.65 -3.99 -9.21
C PHE A 93 -17.13 -3.59 -9.47
N ALA A 94 -17.95 -3.43 -8.43
CA ALA A 94 -19.37 -3.10 -8.63
C ALA A 94 -19.70 -1.59 -8.56
N ASP A 95 -18.89 -0.76 -7.88
CA ASP A 95 -19.25 0.65 -7.58
C ASP A 95 -18.20 1.71 -8.00
N GLY A 96 -17.51 1.52 -9.14
CA GLY A 96 -16.76 2.63 -9.77
C GLY A 96 -15.32 2.85 -9.28
N GLY A 97 -14.62 1.80 -8.85
CA GLY A 97 -13.20 1.86 -8.52
C GLY A 97 -12.28 1.99 -9.74
N VAL A 98 -11.31 2.91 -9.68
CA VAL A 98 -10.28 3.08 -10.73
C VAL A 98 -9.33 1.86 -10.72
N PRO A 99 -9.08 1.18 -11.87
CA PRO A 99 -8.24 -0.02 -11.89
C PRO A 99 -6.79 0.29 -11.50
N GLY A 100 -6.22 -0.49 -10.58
CA GLY A 100 -4.78 -0.48 -10.27
C GLY A 100 -4.33 0.54 -9.21
N ARG A 101 -5.25 1.28 -8.59
CA ARG A 101 -4.96 2.11 -7.42
C ARG A 101 -5.90 1.69 -6.29
N SER A 102 -5.33 1.27 -5.16
CA SER A 102 -6.06 1.15 -3.91
C SER A 102 -6.81 2.47 -3.68
N ILE A 103 -8.14 2.42 -3.73
CA ILE A 103 -8.99 3.56 -3.36
C ILE A 103 -8.59 3.88 -1.93
N THR A 104 -8.00 5.05 -1.71
CA THR A 104 -7.68 5.50 -0.36
C THR A 104 -8.93 6.22 0.15
N PRO A 105 -9.71 5.61 1.06
CA PRO A 105 -10.89 6.27 1.60
C PRO A 105 -10.43 7.42 2.51
N PHE A 106 -10.91 8.63 2.24
CA PHE A 106 -10.70 9.80 3.10
C PHE A 106 -11.97 10.21 3.85
N ALA A 107 -12.94 9.29 3.98
CA ALA A 107 -14.20 9.53 4.67
C ALA A 107 -14.00 9.92 6.14
N ASP A 108 -12.97 9.35 6.78
CA ASP A 108 -12.58 9.66 8.16
C ASP A 108 -11.59 10.84 8.26
N GLY A 109 -11.31 11.49 7.13
CA GLY A 109 -10.28 12.51 6.98
C GLY A 109 -8.94 11.94 6.50
N GLY A 110 -7.92 12.79 6.46
CA GLY A 110 -6.57 12.41 6.03
C GLY A 110 -5.67 13.61 5.78
N VAL A 111 -4.45 13.35 5.34
CA VAL A 111 -3.51 14.39 4.90
C VAL A 111 -2.96 14.01 3.54
N VAL A 112 -2.97 14.95 2.61
CA VAL A 112 -2.35 14.83 1.29
C VAL A 112 -1.04 15.59 1.33
N SER A 113 0.08 14.85 1.34
CA SER A 113 1.43 15.41 1.46
C SER A 113 2.15 15.57 0.12
N SER A 114 1.54 15.11 -0.98
CA SER A 114 2.15 15.08 -2.31
C SER A 114 1.09 15.34 -3.39
N PRO A 115 1.48 15.85 -4.57
CA PRO A 115 0.56 16.09 -5.68
C PRO A 115 -0.26 14.85 -6.04
N ALA A 116 -1.59 14.95 -5.93
CA ALA A 116 -2.54 13.86 -6.13
C ALA A 116 -3.63 14.26 -7.13
N PHE A 117 -3.79 13.46 -8.19
CA PHE A 117 -4.84 13.66 -9.19
C PHE A 117 -6.12 12.92 -8.80
N PHE A 118 -7.26 13.57 -8.98
CA PHE A 118 -8.58 12.97 -8.74
C PHE A 118 -9.56 13.30 -9.86
N PRO A 119 -10.49 12.39 -10.18
CA PRO A 119 -11.52 12.66 -11.20
C PRO A 119 -12.52 13.71 -10.69
N MET A 120 -12.82 14.71 -11.51
CA MET A 120 -13.95 15.63 -11.33
C MET A 120 -14.95 15.45 -12.49
N GLY A 121 -16.22 15.83 -12.27
CA GLY A 121 -17.32 15.68 -13.24
C GLY A 121 -17.23 16.56 -14.51
N GLY A 122 -16.04 16.67 -15.09
CA GLY A 122 -15.70 17.50 -16.24
C GLY A 122 -14.19 17.60 -16.51
N GLY A 123 -13.33 16.91 -15.75
CA GLY A 123 -11.87 16.98 -15.91
C GLY A 123 -11.10 16.26 -14.81
N LEU A 124 -9.80 16.53 -14.72
CA LEU A 124 -8.93 16.05 -13.66
C LEU A 124 -8.64 17.20 -12.69
N GLY A 125 -8.85 16.96 -11.39
CA GLY A 125 -8.40 17.84 -10.31
C GLY A 125 -7.01 17.45 -9.84
N LEU A 126 -6.28 18.42 -9.29
CA LEU A 126 -4.97 18.24 -8.65
C LEU A 126 -5.04 18.81 -7.22
N MET A 127 -4.56 18.04 -6.24
CA MET A 127 -4.51 18.39 -4.82
C MET A 127 -3.06 18.27 -4.31
N GLY A 128 -2.69 18.98 -3.25
CA GLY A 128 -1.34 18.88 -2.66
C GLY A 128 -0.27 19.65 -3.43
N GLU A 129 -0.63 20.72 -4.13
CA GLU A 129 0.33 21.59 -4.83
C GLU A 129 1.06 22.54 -3.86
N ALA A 130 0.41 22.94 -2.77
CA ALA A 130 0.95 23.93 -1.81
C ALA A 130 1.56 23.28 -0.55
N GLY A 131 1.87 21.99 -0.59
CA GLY A 131 2.38 21.23 0.56
C GLY A 131 1.31 20.36 1.21
N ALA A 132 1.46 20.08 2.51
CA ALA A 132 0.56 19.18 3.22
C ALA A 132 -0.84 19.79 3.41
N GLU A 133 -1.85 19.19 2.79
CA GLU A 133 -3.25 19.62 2.86
C GLU A 133 -4.06 18.61 3.68
N ALA A 134 -4.95 19.09 4.56
CA ALA A 134 -5.80 18.22 5.38
C ALA A 134 -7.14 17.93 4.68
N ILE A 135 -7.55 16.67 4.68
CA ILE A 135 -8.90 16.24 4.32
C ILE A 135 -9.69 16.11 5.61
N LEU A 136 -10.79 16.85 5.69
CA LEU A 136 -11.63 16.91 6.87
C LEU A 136 -12.97 16.23 6.57
N PRO A 137 -13.47 15.35 7.46
CA PRO A 137 -14.81 14.78 7.30
C PRO A 137 -15.84 15.91 7.32
N LEU A 138 -16.81 15.87 6.42
CA LEU A 138 -17.90 16.85 6.38
C LEU A 138 -19.20 16.18 6.83
N LYS A 139 -20.04 16.92 7.55
CA LYS A 139 -21.37 16.47 7.95
C LYS A 139 -22.38 17.58 7.70
N ARG A 140 -23.58 17.20 7.26
CA ARG A 140 -24.70 18.12 7.12
C ARG A 140 -25.35 18.36 8.48
N GLY A 141 -25.56 19.63 8.84
CA GLY A 141 -26.30 20.05 10.02
C GLY A 141 -27.80 19.82 9.88
N SER A 142 -28.53 19.95 10.98
CA SER A 142 -30.00 19.87 11.01
C SER A 142 -30.68 21.00 10.22
N ASP A 143 -29.95 22.10 10.01
CA ASP A 143 -30.31 23.23 9.15
C ASP A 143 -30.04 22.96 7.65
N GLY A 144 -29.46 21.80 7.32
CA GLY A 144 -29.09 21.44 5.95
C GLY A 144 -27.77 22.04 5.48
N ALA A 145 -27.08 22.84 6.29
CA ALA A 145 -25.78 23.41 5.95
C ALA A 145 -24.69 22.33 6.01
N LEU A 146 -23.70 22.39 5.13
CA LEU A 146 -22.54 21.49 5.17
C LEU A 146 -21.47 22.10 6.07
N GLY A 147 -21.07 21.39 7.12
CA GLY A 147 -20.02 21.80 8.04
C GLY A 147 -18.91 20.76 8.13
N VAL A 148 -17.78 21.16 8.69
CA VAL A 148 -16.70 20.22 9.06
C VAL A 148 -17.15 19.43 10.28
N ALA A 149 -17.10 18.11 10.19
CA ALA A 149 -17.29 17.23 11.32
C ALA A 149 -16.09 17.35 12.25
N ALA A 150 -16.19 18.23 13.25
CA ALA A 150 -15.36 18.08 14.42
C ALA A 150 -15.74 16.72 15.07
N PRO A 151 -14.76 15.89 15.47
CA PRO A 151 -15.06 14.77 16.36
C PRO A 151 -15.87 15.36 17.52
N ALA A 152 -16.95 14.68 17.89
CA ALA A 152 -17.83 15.08 18.97
C ALA A 152 -17.08 14.98 20.32
N GLY A 153 -16.06 15.82 20.48
CA GLY A 153 -15.29 16.02 21.67
C GLY A 153 -16.12 16.89 22.59
N GLY A 154 -17.04 16.24 23.31
CA GLY A 154 -17.48 16.65 24.64
C GLY A 154 -17.75 18.14 24.81
N GLY A 155 -18.49 18.76 23.89
CA GLY A 155 -19.13 20.04 24.14
C GLY A 155 -20.25 19.84 25.15
N GLY A 156 -19.89 19.48 26.38
CA GLY A 156 -20.83 19.40 27.50
C GLY A 156 -21.58 20.72 27.54
N ALA A 157 -22.90 20.65 27.74
CA ALA A 157 -23.75 21.82 27.76
C ALA A 157 -23.14 22.90 28.66
N GLN A 158 -22.71 24.02 28.07
CA GLN A 158 -22.19 25.15 28.83
C GLN A 158 -23.36 25.83 29.53
N ILE A 159 -23.48 25.61 30.84
CA ILE A 159 -24.53 26.21 31.66
C ILE A 159 -23.95 27.45 32.35
N VAL A 160 -24.38 28.63 31.92
CA VAL A 160 -24.01 29.91 32.55
C VAL A 160 -25.13 30.32 33.51
N PHE A 161 -24.81 30.54 34.79
CA PHE A 161 -25.78 30.94 35.82
C PHE A 161 -25.36 32.27 36.42
N ASN A 162 -26.16 33.32 36.19
CA ASN A 162 -25.92 34.64 36.77
C ASN A 162 -26.78 34.81 38.02
N VAL A 163 -26.14 35.01 39.17
CA VAL A 163 -26.84 35.26 40.44
C VAL A 163 -26.56 36.67 40.91
N THR A 164 -27.62 37.44 41.13
CA THR A 164 -27.56 38.76 41.75
C THR A 164 -28.19 38.69 43.13
N ALA A 165 -27.39 38.91 44.17
CA ALA A 165 -27.87 38.99 45.54
C ALA A 165 -27.63 40.40 46.10
N THR A 166 -28.63 40.97 46.75
CA THR A 166 -28.55 42.29 47.40
C THR A 166 -27.87 42.25 48.77
N ASP A 167 -27.84 41.09 49.42
CA ASP A 167 -27.17 40.86 50.70
C ASP A 167 -26.74 39.39 50.88
N ALA A 168 -25.74 39.14 51.74
CA ALA A 168 -25.15 37.82 51.95
C ALA A 168 -26.00 36.86 52.82
N ALA A 169 -26.97 37.37 53.59
CA ALA A 169 -27.88 36.52 54.36
C ALA A 169 -28.99 35.93 53.48
N SER A 170 -29.51 36.73 52.54
CA SER A 170 -30.46 36.32 51.51
C SER A 170 -29.87 35.27 50.57
N PHE A 171 -28.59 35.41 50.19
CA PHE A 171 -27.91 34.37 49.42
C PHE A 171 -27.84 33.04 50.17
N ARG A 172 -27.42 33.04 51.44
CA ARG A 172 -27.35 31.82 52.28
C ARG A 172 -28.71 31.15 52.44
N LYS A 173 -29.80 31.92 52.52
CA LYS A 173 -31.16 31.40 52.58
C LYS A 173 -31.58 30.71 51.27
N SER A 174 -31.10 31.20 50.13
CA SER A 174 -31.44 30.68 48.80
C SER A 174 -30.42 29.69 48.22
N GLU A 175 -29.29 29.47 48.90
CA GLU A 175 -28.20 28.58 48.47
C GLU A 175 -28.70 27.18 48.11
N GLY A 176 -29.53 26.56 48.97
CA GLY A 176 -30.09 25.23 48.71
C GLY A 176 -31.01 25.17 47.49
N GLN A 177 -31.75 26.25 47.21
CA GLN A 177 -32.61 26.33 46.02
C GLN A 177 -31.79 26.48 44.74
N ILE A 178 -30.74 27.32 44.78
CA ILE A 178 -29.81 27.53 43.66
C ILE A 178 -29.06 26.23 43.34
N ALA A 179 -28.55 25.54 44.36
CA ALA A 179 -27.88 24.24 44.19
C ALA A 179 -28.81 23.19 43.57
N ALA A 180 -30.06 23.14 44.00
CA ALA A 180 -31.06 22.23 43.42
C ALA A 180 -31.41 22.59 41.96
N MET A 181 -31.49 23.89 41.62
CA MET A 181 -31.69 24.36 40.25
C MET A 181 -30.51 24.01 39.35
N LEU A 182 -29.27 24.15 39.85
CA LEU A 182 -28.06 23.78 39.14
C LEU A 182 -28.04 22.27 38.85
N ALA A 183 -28.26 21.43 39.87
CA ALA A 183 -28.28 19.98 39.72
C ALA A 183 -29.33 19.50 38.70
N ARG A 184 -30.54 20.10 38.72
CA ARG A 184 -31.58 19.81 37.71
C ARG A 184 -31.19 20.29 36.30
N SER A 185 -30.46 21.39 36.18
CA SER A 185 -30.03 21.94 34.89
C SER A 185 -28.92 21.11 34.27
N VAL A 186 -27.94 20.69 35.07
CA VAL A 186 -26.88 19.75 34.65
C VAL A 186 -27.48 18.40 34.25
N GLY A 187 -28.40 17.87 35.06
CA GLY A 187 -29.05 16.58 34.77
C GLY A 187 -29.94 16.58 33.52
N ARG A 188 -30.40 17.75 33.06
CA ARG A 188 -31.09 17.91 31.77
C ARG A 188 -30.10 18.13 30.62
N GLY A 189 -29.04 18.91 30.85
CA GLY A 189 -27.98 19.14 29.86
C GLY A 189 -27.23 17.87 29.47
N GLN A 190 -27.03 16.93 30.40
CA GLN A 190 -26.42 15.63 30.13
C GLN A 190 -27.34 14.63 29.41
N ARG A 191 -28.67 14.85 29.44
CA ARG A 191 -29.66 13.94 28.83
C ARG A 191 -30.17 14.42 27.46
N GLY A 192 -29.81 15.63 27.05
CA GLY A 192 -30.21 16.23 25.77
C GLY A 192 -29.12 16.22 24.70
N LEU A 193 -28.01 15.52 24.93
CA LEU A 193 -26.91 15.25 23.99
C LEU A 193 -26.90 13.75 23.66
#